data_AF-A0A1F8QYJ7-F1
#
_entry.id   AF-A0A1F8QYJ7-F1
#
_cell.length_a   1.000
_cell.length_b   1.000
_cell.length_c   1.000
_cell.angle_alpha   90.00
_cell.angle_beta   90.00
_cell.angle_gamma   90.00
#
_symmetry.space_group_name_H-M   'P 1'
#
loop_
_entity.id
_entity.type
_entity.pdbx_description
1 polymer ?
#
loop_
_entity_poly.entity_id
_entity_poly.type
_entity_poly.pdbx_seq_one_letter_code
_entity_poly.pdbx_strand_id
1 'polypeptide(L)'
;MKELKAFSPGEVVVLREIWDGRIWGAHPVIVVRDTPELLALYWPAGTWRKRRRNLNGGDVSVPERKRGEWVLGDDSREVLSLLRLSIPGASYSVYLFRNCPDGSFRCWYINLEDPQRRSSLGFDYTDWILDVIIDPNLRDWRWDDEDEL
;
A
#
# COMPACT_ATOMS: atom_id res chain seq x y z
N MET A 1 -8.02 25.03 -7.50
CA MET A 1 -6.95 24.10 -7.11
C MET A 1 -6.16 23.77 -8.36
N LYS A 2 -4.83 23.75 -8.31
CA LYS A 2 -4.01 23.38 -9.48
C LYS A 2 -4.15 21.87 -9.68
N GLU A 3 -4.62 21.42 -10.84
CA GLU A 3 -4.58 19.99 -11.16
C GLU A 3 -3.13 19.53 -11.14
N LEU A 4 -2.85 18.56 -10.28
CA LEU A 4 -1.56 17.89 -10.25
C LEU A 4 -1.46 17.00 -11.49
N LYS A 5 -0.38 17.17 -12.26
CA LYS A 5 -0.14 16.39 -13.47
C LYS A 5 0.00 14.89 -13.14
N ALA A 6 -0.33 14.06 -14.13
CA ALA A 6 0.00 12.64 -14.10
C ALA A 6 1.52 12.46 -14.01
N PHE A 7 1.95 11.45 -13.26
CA PHE A 7 3.35 11.03 -13.18
C PHE A 7 3.71 10.18 -14.41
N SER A 8 4.99 10.20 -14.78
CA SER A 8 5.45 9.46 -15.96
C SER A 8 5.74 8.00 -15.62
N PRO A 9 5.51 7.03 -16.54
CA PRO A 9 6.01 5.68 -16.35
C PRO A 9 7.51 5.64 -16.07
N GLY A 10 7.93 4.85 -15.07
CA GLY A 10 9.30 4.77 -14.58
C GLY A 10 9.65 5.80 -13.50
N GLU A 11 8.79 6.79 -13.24
CA GLU A 11 9.01 7.77 -12.18
C GLU A 11 8.86 7.11 -10.80
N VAL A 12 9.76 7.46 -9.87
CA VAL A 12 9.67 7.00 -8.48
C VAL A 12 8.87 8.04 -7.71
N VAL A 13 7.77 7.59 -7.11
CA VAL A 13 6.88 8.40 -6.28
C VAL A 13 6.74 7.78 -4.90
N VAL A 14 6.16 8.52 -3.96
CA VAL A 14 5.87 8.03 -2.61
C VAL A 14 4.39 7.71 -2.49
N LEU A 15 4.10 6.45 -2.19
CA LEU A 15 2.79 6.01 -1.73
C LEU A 15 2.76 6.09 -0.20
N ARG A 16 1.88 6.92 0.35
CA ARG A 16 1.74 7.15 1.79
C ARG A 16 0.42 6.59 2.30
N GLU A 17 0.50 5.80 3.35
CA GLU A 17 -0.65 5.43 4.14
C GLU A 17 -0.86 6.48 5.22
N ILE A 18 -2.08 7.00 5.33
CA ILE A 18 -2.48 8.05 6.26
C ILE A 18 -3.43 7.45 7.28
N TRP A 19 -3.09 7.58 8.55
CA TRP A 19 -3.94 7.17 9.67
C TRP A 19 -4.14 8.37 10.60
N ASP A 20 -5.39 8.71 10.88
CA ASP A 20 -5.75 9.84 11.76
C ASP A 20 -5.00 11.15 11.41
N GLY A 21 -4.96 11.48 10.11
CA GLY A 21 -4.29 12.68 9.59
C GLY A 21 -2.77 12.67 9.62
N ARG A 22 -2.13 11.56 10.04
CA ARG A 22 -0.67 11.41 10.14
C ARG A 22 -0.17 10.28 9.24
N ILE A 23 1.09 10.36 8.82
CA ILE A 23 1.71 9.29 8.03
C ILE A 23 1.89 8.05 8.91
N TRP A 24 1.34 6.94 8.44
CA TRP A 24 1.45 5.61 9.03
C TRP A 24 2.49 4.74 8.32
N GLY A 25 2.63 4.92 7.01
CA GLY A 25 3.65 4.30 6.18
C GLY A 25 3.99 5.18 4.98
N ALA A 26 5.23 5.07 4.49
CA ALA A 26 5.65 5.75 3.26
C ALA A 26 6.57 4.85 2.43
N HIS A 27 6.19 4.62 1.19
CA HIS A 27 6.78 3.61 0.31
C HIS A 27 7.21 4.25 -1.00
N PRO A 28 8.52 4.22 -1.33
CA PRO A 28 8.96 4.50 -2.69
C PRO A 28 8.41 3.42 -3.63
N VAL A 29 7.69 3.83 -4.66
CA VAL A 29 7.10 2.95 -5.68
C VAL A 29 7.35 3.52 -7.07
N ILE A 30 7.38 2.64 -8.06
CA ILE A 30 7.60 2.99 -9.46
C ILE A 30 6.25 3.10 -10.15
N VAL A 31 6.02 4.22 -10.83
CA VAL A 31 4.82 4.40 -11.66
C VAL A 31 4.93 3.49 -12.88
N VAL A 32 3.99 2.57 -13.04
CA VAL A 32 3.85 1.74 -14.25
C VAL A 32 2.91 2.43 -15.23
N ARG A 33 1.80 2.96 -14.71
CA ARG A 33 0.79 3.68 -15.48
C ARG A 33 0.07 4.68 -14.59
N ASP A 34 -0.24 5.85 -15.13
CA ASP A 34 -1.03 6.87 -14.44
C ASP A 34 -1.96 7.55 -15.46
N THR A 35 -3.18 7.03 -15.59
CA THR A 35 -4.22 7.56 -16.48
C THR A 35 -5.53 7.79 -15.71
N PRO A 36 -6.50 8.55 -16.26
CA PRO A 36 -7.79 8.76 -15.61
C PRO A 36 -8.56 7.47 -15.28
N GLU A 37 -8.26 6.36 -15.97
CA GLU A 37 -8.93 5.08 -15.82
C GLU A 37 -8.16 4.09 -14.94
N LEU A 38 -6.84 4.27 -14.77
CA LEU A 38 -6.00 3.31 -14.07
C LEU A 38 -4.72 3.96 -13.54
N LEU A 39 -4.50 3.79 -12.24
CA LEU A 39 -3.19 3.92 -11.62
C LEU A 39 -2.58 2.53 -11.40
N ALA A 40 -1.37 2.33 -11.89
CA ALA A 40 -0.58 1.12 -11.64
C ALA A 40 0.76 1.51 -11.02
N LEU A 41 1.02 1.02 -9.82
CA LEU A 41 2.26 1.27 -9.06
C LEU A 41 2.96 -0.06 -8.78
N TYR A 42 4.24 -0.14 -9.11
CA TYR A 42 5.07 -1.30 -8.82
C TYR A 42 5.95 -1.03 -7.61
N TRP A 43 5.94 -1.98 -6.69
CA TRP A 43 6.77 -1.95 -5.50
C TRP A 43 7.75 -3.14 -5.54
N PRO A 44 9.05 -2.89 -5.78
CA PRO A 44 10.07 -3.91 -5.76
C PRO A 44 10.31 -4.46 -4.34
N ALA A 45 10.55 -5.77 -4.23
CA ALA A 45 10.98 -6.40 -2.98
C ALA A 45 12.30 -5.79 -2.47
N GLY A 46 12.48 -5.73 -1.15
CA GLY A 46 13.66 -5.15 -0.51
C GLY A 46 13.79 -3.62 -0.58
N THR A 47 12.80 -2.92 -1.17
CA THR A 47 12.79 -1.45 -1.19
C THR A 47 12.69 -0.89 0.23
N TRP A 48 13.62 0.01 0.60
CA TRP A 48 13.55 0.74 1.87
C TRP A 48 12.29 1.60 1.94
N ARG A 49 11.58 1.50 3.05
CA ARG A 49 10.35 2.24 3.35
C ARG A 49 10.38 2.82 4.76
N LYS A 50 9.48 3.75 5.03
CA LYS A 50 9.10 4.13 6.39
C LYS A 50 7.87 3.34 6.82
N ARG A 51 7.96 2.68 7.97
CA ARG A 51 6.84 1.95 8.58
C ARG A 51 6.63 2.45 10.01
N ARG A 52 5.38 2.54 10.45
CA ARG A 52 5.07 2.80 11.85
C ARG A 52 5.76 1.80 12.77
N ARG A 53 6.29 2.31 13.88
CA ARG A 53 6.86 1.57 15.01
C ARG A 53 6.31 2.15 16.29
N ASN A 54 6.14 1.31 17.31
CA ASN A 54 5.85 1.82 18.64
C ASN A 54 7.03 2.65 19.16
N LEU A 55 6.86 3.36 20.27
CA LEU A 55 7.88 4.26 20.81
C LEU A 55 9.18 3.54 21.24
N ASN A 56 9.13 2.22 21.40
CA ASN A 56 10.28 1.37 21.72
C ASN A 56 10.93 0.74 20.48
N GLY A 57 10.46 1.05 19.26
CA GLY A 57 10.98 0.54 17.99
C GLY A 57 10.40 -0.81 17.54
N GLY A 58 9.42 -1.36 18.26
CA GLY A 58 8.70 -2.58 17.90
C GLY A 58 7.47 -2.32 17.02
N ASP A 59 6.62 -3.34 16.88
CA ASP A 59 5.35 -3.22 16.16
C ASP A 59 4.31 -2.47 17.00
N VAL A 60 3.42 -1.73 16.32
CA VAL A 60 2.38 -0.91 16.96
C VAL A 60 1.18 -1.79 17.28
N SER A 61 0.79 -1.85 18.55
CA SER A 61 -0.43 -2.53 18.99
C SER A 61 -1.69 -1.70 18.70
N VAL A 62 -2.86 -2.34 18.68
CA VAL A 62 -4.16 -1.65 18.49
C VAL A 62 -4.40 -0.52 19.51
N PRO A 63 -4.11 -0.68 20.83
CA PRO A 63 -4.25 0.42 21.78
C PRO A 63 -3.31 1.60 21.51
N GLU A 64 -2.05 1.34 21.12
CA GLU A 64 -1.09 2.40 20.76
C GLU A 64 -1.52 3.14 19.48
N ARG A 65 -2.01 2.39 18.47
CA ARG A 65 -2.63 2.96 17.25
C ARG A 65 -3.73 3.95 17.61
N LYS A 66 -4.67 3.53 18.48
CA LYS A 66 -5.82 4.36 18.93
C LYS A 66 -5.39 5.60 19.72
N ARG A 67 -4.24 5.57 20.39
CA ARG A 67 -3.70 6.72 21.15
C ARG A 67 -2.79 7.65 20.34
N GLY A 68 -2.48 7.32 19.09
CA GLY A 68 -1.54 8.14 18.32
C GLY A 68 -0.06 7.85 18.59
N GLU A 69 0.26 6.74 19.26
CA GLU A 69 1.58 6.49 19.84
C GLU A 69 2.49 5.70 18.89
N TRP A 70 2.93 6.34 17.81
CA TRP A 70 3.92 5.77 16.89
C TRP A 70 4.92 6.79 16.36
N VAL A 71 6.05 6.24 15.91
CA VAL A 71 7.08 6.92 15.12
C VAL A 71 7.31 6.17 13.80
N LEU A 72 7.97 6.81 12.84
CA LEU A 72 8.35 6.15 11.58
C LEU A 72 9.78 5.61 11.69
N GLY A 73 9.93 4.30 11.47
CA GLY A 73 11.21 3.62 11.40
C GLY A 73 11.53 3.15 9.98
N ASP A 74 12.81 2.98 9.68
CA ASP A 74 13.25 2.36 8.43
C ASP A 74 12.97 0.85 8.43
N ASP A 75 12.51 0.34 7.29
CA ASP A 75 12.26 -1.08 7.08
C ASP A 75 12.52 -1.46 5.62
N SER A 76 13.18 -2.59 5.40
CA SER A 76 13.44 -3.16 4.06
C SER A 76 13.19 -4.67 4.03
N ARG A 77 12.52 -5.22 5.06
CA ARG A 77 12.37 -6.68 5.25
C ARG A 77 11.36 -7.33 4.31
N GLU A 78 10.74 -6.58 3.40
CA GLU A 78 9.73 -7.09 2.49
C GLU A 78 10.36 -8.03 1.45
N VAL A 79 9.99 -9.31 1.52
CA VAL A 79 10.46 -10.36 0.60
C VAL A 79 9.51 -10.59 -0.58
N LEU A 80 8.47 -9.76 -0.70
CA LEU A 80 7.52 -9.80 -1.80
C LEU A 80 7.66 -8.53 -2.65
N SER A 81 7.44 -8.67 -3.95
CA SER A 81 7.09 -7.52 -4.79
C SER A 81 5.59 -7.50 -5.02
N LEU A 82 5.05 -6.31 -5.30
CA LEU A 82 3.65 -6.18 -5.68
C LEU A 82 3.45 -5.19 -6.82
N LEU A 83 2.47 -5.46 -7.65
CA LEU A 83 1.86 -4.50 -8.55
C LEU A 83 0.50 -4.10 -7.97
N ARG A 84 0.33 -2.83 -7.64
CA ARG A 84 -0.93 -2.25 -7.17
C ARG A 84 -1.68 -1.63 -8.33
N LEU A 85 -2.93 -2.01 -8.50
CA LEU A 85 -3.86 -1.50 -9.51
C LEU A 85 -5.02 -0.80 -8.82
N SER A 86 -5.18 0.49 -9.08
CA SER A 86 -6.23 1.32 -8.49
C SER A 86 -7.03 1.99 -9.60
N ILE A 87 -8.35 1.87 -9.55
CA ILE A 87 -9.23 2.67 -10.40
C ILE A 87 -9.45 4.01 -9.69
N PRO A 88 -9.13 5.17 -10.29
CA PRO A 88 -9.33 6.46 -9.64
C PRO A 88 -10.78 6.64 -9.15
N GLY A 89 -10.94 6.92 -7.86
CA GLY A 89 -12.26 7.07 -7.21
C GLY A 89 -12.84 5.79 -6.60
N ALA A 90 -12.27 4.61 -6.86
CA ALA A 90 -12.69 3.37 -6.22
C ALA A 90 -12.13 3.27 -4.79
N SER A 91 -12.90 2.69 -3.88
CA SER A 91 -12.52 2.44 -2.47
C SER A 91 -11.82 1.09 -2.26
N TYR A 92 -11.02 0.69 -3.25
CA TYR A 92 -10.17 -0.49 -3.14
C TYR A 92 -9.05 -0.43 -4.17
N SER A 93 -7.98 -1.18 -3.88
CA SER A 93 -6.93 -1.49 -4.83
C SER A 93 -6.73 -2.99 -4.95
N VAL A 94 -6.29 -3.45 -6.12
CA VAL A 94 -5.94 -4.86 -6.35
C VAL A 94 -4.43 -4.99 -6.40
N TYR A 95 -3.85 -5.82 -5.53
CA TYR A 95 -2.43 -6.15 -5.54
C TYR A 95 -2.18 -7.51 -6.14
N LEU A 96 -1.11 -7.60 -6.94
CA LEU A 96 -0.58 -8.85 -7.44
C LEU A 96 0.73 -9.12 -6.71
N PHE A 97 0.70 -9.98 -5.70
CA PHE A 97 1.91 -10.34 -4.96
C PHE A 97 2.74 -11.40 -5.68
N ARG A 98 4.05 -11.22 -5.67
CA ARG A 98 5.03 -12.20 -6.16
C ARG A 98 6.09 -12.47 -5.12
N ASN A 99 6.50 -13.73 -5.03
CA ASN A 99 7.62 -14.13 -4.18
C ASN A 99 8.95 -13.62 -4.75
N CYS A 100 9.89 -13.26 -3.89
CA CYS A 100 11.28 -12.95 -4.24
C CYS A 100 12.21 -13.98 -3.56
N PRO A 101 13.22 -14.53 -4.26
CA PRO A 101 13.68 -14.16 -5.60
C PRO A 101 13.01 -14.92 -6.76
N ASP A 102 12.20 -15.96 -6.52
CA ASP A 102 11.73 -16.85 -7.59
C ASP A 102 10.70 -16.24 -8.56
N GLY A 103 10.05 -15.12 -8.21
CA GLY A 103 9.10 -14.40 -9.04
C GLY A 103 7.74 -15.09 -9.20
N SER A 104 7.51 -16.21 -8.52
CA SER A 104 6.26 -16.97 -8.57
C SER A 104 5.09 -16.11 -8.09
N PHE A 105 3.96 -16.24 -8.79
CA PHE A 105 2.76 -15.49 -8.46
C PHE A 105 2.12 -16.09 -7.20
N ARG A 106 1.99 -15.27 -6.15
CA ARG A 106 1.61 -15.72 -4.81
C ARG A 106 0.09 -15.69 -4.61
N CYS A 107 -0.54 -14.56 -4.90
CA CYS A 107 -1.98 -14.35 -4.77
C CYS A 107 -2.39 -13.01 -5.38
N TRP A 108 -3.70 -12.86 -5.58
CA TRP A 108 -4.33 -11.56 -5.67
C TRP A 108 -4.75 -11.11 -4.26
N TYR A 109 -4.70 -9.81 -4.03
CA TYR A 109 -5.11 -9.19 -2.78
C TYR A 109 -5.99 -8.00 -3.11
N ILE A 110 -7.15 -7.86 -2.45
CA ILE A 110 -7.98 -6.67 -2.56
C ILE A 110 -7.83 -5.92 -1.24
N ASN A 111 -7.21 -4.75 -1.32
CA ASN A 111 -7.08 -3.85 -0.20
C ASN A 111 -8.29 -2.93 -0.16
N LEU A 112 -9.09 -2.95 0.92
CA LEU A 112 -10.16 -1.97 1.09
C LEU A 112 -9.59 -0.69 1.69
N GLU A 113 -9.91 0.45 1.08
CA GLU A 113 -9.24 1.70 1.40
C GLU A 113 -9.99 2.92 0.88
N ASP A 114 -9.61 4.10 1.36
CA ASP A 114 -10.01 5.35 0.75
C ASP A 114 -9.51 5.45 -0.70
N PRO A 115 -10.29 6.06 -1.62
CA PRO A 115 -9.80 6.38 -2.95
C PRO A 115 -8.51 7.19 -2.89
N GLN A 116 -7.50 6.73 -3.63
CA GLN A 116 -6.18 7.34 -3.59
C GLN A 116 -6.20 8.81 -3.97
N ARG A 117 -5.55 9.64 -3.17
CA ARG A 117 -5.45 11.09 -3.35
C ARG A 117 -4.06 11.44 -3.86
N ARG A 118 -3.99 12.09 -5.01
CA ARG A 118 -2.72 12.57 -5.58
C ARG A 118 -2.12 13.68 -4.72
N SER A 119 -0.80 13.63 -4.54
CA SER A 119 0.01 14.67 -3.90
C SER A 119 1.18 15.08 -4.81
N SER A 120 1.95 16.09 -4.41
CA SER A 120 3.17 16.47 -5.14
C SER A 120 4.30 15.44 -5.05
N LEU A 121 4.20 14.45 -4.15
CA LEU A 121 5.20 13.41 -3.95
C LEU A 121 4.75 12.05 -4.50
N GLY A 122 3.47 11.88 -4.84
CA GLY A 122 2.89 10.60 -5.22
C GLY A 122 1.43 10.51 -4.85
N PHE A 123 1.07 9.58 -3.98
CA PHE A 123 -0.31 9.26 -3.64
C PHE A 123 -0.49 8.96 -2.16
N ASP A 124 -1.64 9.33 -1.62
CA ASP A 124 -2.05 9.08 -0.25
C ASP A 124 -3.29 8.19 -0.25
N TYR A 125 -3.39 7.28 0.72
CA TYR A 125 -4.58 6.47 0.97
C TYR A 125 -4.72 6.20 2.46
N THR A 126 -5.90 5.77 2.87
CA THR A 126 -6.16 5.27 4.23
C THR A 126 -6.68 3.87 4.11
N ASP A 127 -6.01 2.95 4.76
CA ASP A 127 -6.37 1.54 4.83
C ASP A 127 -7.61 1.35 5.73
N TRP A 128 -8.51 0.44 5.34
CA TRP A 128 -9.73 0.11 6.09
C TRP A 128 -9.62 -1.19 6.87
N ILE A 129 -8.40 -1.72 7.04
CA ILE A 129 -8.03 -2.93 7.77
C ILE A 129 -8.51 -4.21 7.11
N LEU A 130 -9.78 -4.28 6.68
CA LEU A 130 -10.36 -5.48 6.10
C LEU A 130 -9.86 -5.70 4.67
N ASP A 131 -9.40 -6.92 4.39
CA ASP A 131 -8.85 -7.27 3.09
C ASP A 131 -9.39 -8.61 2.57
N VAL A 132 -9.18 -8.86 1.28
CA VAL A 132 -9.53 -10.14 0.62
C VAL A 132 -8.29 -10.75 -0.01
N ILE A 133 -7.99 -11.99 0.34
CA ILE A 133 -6.98 -12.79 -0.37
C ILE A 133 -7.69 -13.74 -1.32
N ILE A 134 -7.23 -13.76 -2.57
CA ILE A 134 -7.75 -14.62 -3.62
C ILE A 134 -6.59 -15.45 -4.18
N ASP A 135 -6.83 -16.74 -4.32
CA ASP A 135 -5.83 -17.68 -4.83
C ASP A 135 -5.36 -17.32 -6.25
N PRO A 136 -4.12 -17.69 -6.65
CA PRO A 136 -3.59 -17.40 -7.98
C PRO A 136 -4.49 -17.81 -9.15
N ASN A 137 -5.27 -18.87 -8.97
CA ASN A 137 -6.15 -19.45 -9.98
C ASN A 137 -7.58 -18.85 -9.97
N LEU A 138 -7.84 -17.87 -9.10
CA LEU A 138 -9.13 -17.19 -8.92
C LEU A 138 -10.31 -18.11 -8.53
N ARG A 139 -10.05 -19.28 -7.95
CA ARG A 139 -11.10 -20.25 -7.58
C ARG A 139 -11.61 -20.05 -6.17
N ASP A 140 -10.71 -19.70 -5.25
CA ASP A 140 -10.99 -19.60 -3.84
C ASP A 140 -10.55 -18.23 -3.31
N TRP A 141 -11.25 -17.76 -2.29
CA TRP A 141 -10.96 -16.51 -1.62
C TRP A 141 -11.28 -16.62 -0.13
N ARG A 142 -10.67 -15.75 0.66
CA ARG A 142 -10.94 -15.58 2.08
C ARG A 142 -10.78 -14.12 2.48
N TRP A 143 -11.42 -13.74 3.57
CA TRP A 143 -11.08 -12.50 4.25
C TRP A 143 -9.71 -12.61 4.94
N ASP A 144 -9.08 -11.47 5.12
CA ASP A 144 -7.93 -11.23 5.99
C ASP A 144 -8.29 -10.10 6.97
N ASP A 145 -7.73 -10.17 8.18
CA ASP A 145 -7.83 -9.13 9.23
C ASP A 145 -9.27 -8.77 9.68
N GLU A 146 -10.25 -9.68 9.54
CA GLU A 146 -11.61 -9.52 10.06
C GLU A 146 -11.66 -9.28 11.58
N ASP A 147 -10.69 -9.83 12.32
CA ASP A 147 -10.58 -9.73 13.77
C ASP A 147 -10.01 -8.38 14.25
N GLU A 148 -9.54 -7.53 13.34
CA GLU A 148 -8.99 -6.20 13.64
C GLU A 148 -9.99 -5.03 13.52
N LEU A 149 -11.24 -5.31 13.10
CA LEU A 149 -12.34 -4.33 12.96
C LEU A 149 -12.91 -3.83 14.30
#